data_AF-A0A0J9SQ06-F1
#
_entry.id   AF-A0A0J9SQ06-F1
#
_cell.length_a   1.000
_cell.length_b   1.000
_cell.length_c   1.000
_cell.angle_alpha   90.00
_cell.angle_beta   90.00
_cell.angle_gamma   90.00
#
_symmetry.space_group_name_H-M   'P 1'
#
loop_
_entity.id
_entity.type
_entity.pdbx_description
1 polymer ?
#
loop_
_entity_poly.entity_id
_entity_poly.type
_entity_poly.pdbx_seq_one_letter_code
_entity_poly.pdbx_strand_id
1 'polypeptide(L)'
;MTSRAALRNLVLADLSRNFTTSDGIKYGADFVLYRGDIDAEHGFALMFVKEENAPLSDKDKTVICRICESVKKKGIIAYVNGHTKEIKYEEIFRKTEGSPG
;
A
#
# COMPACT_ATOMS: atom_id res chain seq x y z
N MET A 1 -13.30 -8.45 -14.72
CA MET A 1 -12.72 -8.28 -13.38
C MET A 1 -11.39 -9.02 -13.35
N THR A 2 -10.30 -8.30 -13.09
CA THR A 2 -8.97 -8.91 -12.93
C THR A 2 -8.85 -9.46 -11.52
N SER A 3 -8.27 -10.65 -11.36
CA SER A 3 -8.20 -11.29 -10.04
C SER A 3 -7.31 -10.49 -9.08
N ARG A 4 -7.61 -10.54 -7.77
CA ARG A 4 -6.78 -9.90 -6.74
C ARG A 4 -5.32 -10.35 -6.83
N ALA A 5 -5.08 -11.64 -7.11
CA ALA A 5 -3.75 -12.18 -7.31
C ALA A 5 -3.02 -11.55 -8.52
N ALA A 6 -3.73 -11.33 -9.63
CA ALA A 6 -3.16 -10.68 -10.80
C ALA A 6 -2.81 -9.20 -10.53
N LEU A 7 -3.68 -8.45 -9.85
CA LEU A 7 -3.37 -7.07 -9.44
C LEU A 7 -2.16 -7.01 -8.52
N ARG A 8 -2.09 -7.92 -7.54
CA ARG A 8 -0.97 -8.03 -6.60
C ARG A 8 0.35 -8.34 -7.34
N ASN A 9 0.33 -9.21 -8.34
CA ASN A 9 1.52 -9.54 -9.13
C ASN A 9 2.00 -8.36 -9.99
N LEU A 10 1.08 -7.56 -10.55
CA LEU A 10 1.45 -6.34 -11.28
C LEU A 10 2.20 -5.36 -10.39
N VAL A 11 1.65 -5.12 -9.18
CA VAL A 11 2.27 -4.23 -8.19
C VAL A 11 3.60 -4.77 -7.71
N LEU A 12 3.71 -6.07 -7.44
CA LEU A 12 4.98 -6.69 -7.06
C LEU A 12 6.06 -6.50 -8.11
N ALA A 13 5.73 -6.72 -9.39
CA ALA A 13 6.67 -6.57 -10.50
C ALA A 13 7.15 -5.13 -10.69
N ASP A 14 6.30 -4.14 -10.40
CA ASP A 14 6.70 -2.72 -10.43
C ASP A 14 7.61 -2.37 -9.24
N LEU A 15 7.19 -2.73 -8.02
CA LEU A 15 7.93 -2.40 -6.79
C LEU A 15 9.32 -3.04 -6.74
N SER A 16 9.44 -4.28 -7.22
CA SER A 16 10.69 -5.04 -7.16
C SER A 16 11.84 -4.40 -7.94
N ARG A 17 11.56 -3.37 -8.75
CA ARG A 17 12.56 -2.59 -9.46
C ARG A 17 13.35 -1.65 -8.55
N ASN A 18 12.75 -1.20 -7.45
CA ASN A 18 13.31 -0.15 -6.59
C ASN A 18 13.24 -0.49 -5.09
N PHE A 19 12.49 -1.52 -4.70
CA PHE A 19 12.24 -1.85 -3.30
C PHE A 19 12.31 -3.35 -3.06
N THR A 20 12.80 -3.71 -1.88
CA THR A 20 12.60 -5.05 -1.34
C THR A 20 11.19 -5.13 -0.75
N THR A 21 10.48 -6.22 -1.03
CA THR A 21 9.09 -6.42 -0.58
C THR A 21 8.93 -7.74 0.14
N SER A 22 8.10 -7.77 1.19
CA SER A 22 7.66 -9.01 1.83
C SER A 22 6.14 -9.02 2.02
N ASP A 23 5.62 -10.17 2.47
CA ASP A 23 4.19 -10.32 2.69
C ASP A 23 3.68 -9.42 3.83
N GLY A 24 2.59 -8.70 3.57
CA GLY A 24 1.97 -7.74 4.48
C GLY A 24 0.90 -8.32 5.41
N ILE A 25 0.60 -9.62 5.34
CA ILE A 25 -0.58 -10.23 6.00
C ILE A 25 -0.63 -9.99 7.51
N LYS A 26 0.53 -9.98 8.20
CA LYS A 26 0.62 -9.68 9.63
C LYS A 26 0.11 -8.29 10.02
N TYR A 27 0.00 -7.39 9.05
CA TYR A 27 -0.53 -6.04 9.21
C TYR A 27 -1.85 -5.83 8.46
N GLY A 28 -2.44 -6.88 7.89
CA GLY A 28 -3.61 -6.76 7.00
C GLY A 28 -3.32 -6.00 5.70
N ALA A 29 -2.06 -5.89 5.30
CA ALA A 29 -1.60 -5.25 4.07
C ALA A 29 -1.25 -6.31 3.00
N ASP A 30 -1.13 -5.89 1.74
CA ASP A 30 -0.67 -6.78 0.66
C ASP A 30 0.85 -6.97 0.69
N PHE A 31 1.59 -5.90 1.02
CA PHE A 31 3.05 -5.92 1.13
C PHE A 31 3.58 -5.04 2.26
N VAL A 32 4.80 -5.35 2.71
CA VAL A 32 5.67 -4.45 3.45
C VAL A 32 6.83 -4.04 2.53
N LEU A 33 7.14 -2.74 2.49
CA LEU A 33 8.22 -2.19 1.65
C LEU A 33 9.46 -1.87 2.49
N TYR A 34 10.62 -2.15 1.92
CA TYR A 34 11.94 -1.92 2.52
C TYR A 34 12.82 -1.17 1.51
N ARG A 35 13.73 -0.33 2.01
CA ARG A 35 14.71 0.39 1.17
C ARG A 35 15.96 -0.44 0.94
N GLY A 36 16.36 -1.24 1.92
CA GLY A 36 17.47 -2.18 1.81
C GLY A 36 17.08 -3.60 2.20
N ASP A 37 17.91 -4.20 3.03
CA ASP A 37 17.80 -5.58 3.49
C ASP A 37 16.68 -5.75 4.54
N ILE A 38 15.88 -6.81 4.37
CA ILE A 38 14.77 -7.17 5.25
C ILE A 38 15.22 -7.58 6.65
N ASP A 39 16.43 -8.15 6.77
CA ASP A 39 16.95 -8.65 8.04
C ASP A 39 17.67 -7.56 8.85
N ALA A 40 18.07 -6.46 8.18
CA ALA A 40 18.78 -5.34 8.79
C ALA A 40 17.90 -4.10 9.02
N GLU A 41 16.88 -3.88 8.19
CA GLU A 41 16.06 -2.67 8.22
C GLU A 41 14.58 -2.93 8.55
N HIS A 42 13.97 -2.00 9.27
CA HIS A 42 12.52 -2.00 9.42
C HIS A 42 11.85 -1.54 8.13
N GLY A 43 10.83 -2.28 7.68
CA GLY A 43 10.02 -1.85 6.55
C GLY A 43 9.41 -0.47 6.79
N PHE A 44 9.47 0.42 5.81
CA PHE A 44 9.10 1.84 5.95
C PHE A 44 7.62 2.11 5.62
N ALA A 45 6.98 1.22 4.86
CA ALA A 45 5.61 1.39 4.42
C ALA A 45 4.84 0.05 4.36
N LEU A 46 3.53 0.15 4.54
CA LEU A 46 2.56 -0.90 4.26
C LEU A 46 1.84 -0.54 2.95
N MET A 47 1.73 -1.51 2.04
CA MET A 47 1.03 -1.31 0.77
C MET A 47 -0.28 -2.09 0.72
N PHE A 48 -1.33 -1.43 0.23
CA PHE A 48 -2.65 -1.99 0.02
C PHE A 48 -3.02 -1.88 -1.46
N VAL A 49 -3.30 -3.01 -2.10
CA VAL A 49 -3.63 -3.08 -3.53
C VAL A 49 -5.15 -3.02 -3.70
N LYS A 50 -5.61 -2.12 -4.57
CA LYS A 50 -7.01 -1.90 -4.90
C LYS A 50 -7.18 -1.83 -6.41
N GLU A 51 -8.33 -2.26 -6.90
CA GLU A 51 -8.73 -1.99 -8.28
C GLU A 51 -9.03 -0.49 -8.42
N GLU A 52 -8.66 0.12 -9.54
CA GLU A 52 -8.78 1.57 -9.76
C GLU A 52 -10.22 2.09 -9.51
N ASN A 53 -11.21 1.30 -9.91
CA ASN A 53 -12.63 1.66 -9.78
C ASN A 53 -13.25 1.28 -8.42
N ALA A 54 -12.44 0.81 -7.46
CA ALA A 54 -12.87 0.43 -6.12
C ALA A 54 -12.24 1.36 -5.06
N PRO A 55 -12.70 2.62 -4.96
CA PRO A 55 -12.15 3.57 -4.00
C PRO A 55 -12.40 3.11 -2.56
N LEU A 56 -11.51 3.52 -1.66
CA LEU A 56 -11.65 3.23 -0.23
C LEU A 56 -12.80 4.03 0.38
N SER A 57 -13.62 3.35 1.19
CA SER A 57 -14.56 4.05 2.07
C SER A 57 -13.81 4.82 3.18
N ASP A 58 -14.45 5.82 3.78
CA ASP A 58 -13.82 6.57 4.89
C ASP A 58 -13.53 5.69 6.11
N LYS A 59 -14.31 4.62 6.28
CA LYS A 59 -14.05 3.58 7.27
C LYS A 59 -12.76 2.82 6.96
N ASP A 60 -12.57 2.38 5.71
CA ASP A 60 -11.35 1.69 5.29
C ASP A 60 -10.12 2.59 5.48
N LYS A 61 -10.24 3.85 5.06
CA LYS A 61 -9.20 4.86 5.24
C LYS A 61 -8.81 5.00 6.72
N THR A 62 -9.79 5.11 7.60
CA THR A 62 -9.57 5.24 9.05
C THR A 62 -8.88 4.02 9.63
N VAL A 63 -9.29 2.81 9.23
CA VAL A 63 -8.67 1.55 9.70
C VAL A 63 -7.23 1.45 9.22
N ILE A 64 -6.98 1.71 7.93
CA ILE A 64 -5.63 1.66 7.35
C ILE A 64 -4.71 2.65 8.05
N CYS A 65 -5.14 3.90 8.26
CA CYS A 65 -4.37 4.89 9.00
C CYS A 65 -4.01 4.40 10.40
N ARG A 66 -4.97 3.87 11.17
CA ARG A 66 -4.72 3.36 12.53
C ARG A 66 -3.71 2.22 12.56
N ILE A 67 -3.80 1.28 11.62
CA ILE A 67 -2.83 0.18 11.48
C ILE A 67 -1.43 0.76 11.24
N CYS A 68 -1.30 1.64 10.23
CA CYS A 68 -0.03 2.24 9.84
C CYS A 68 0.60 3.06 10.98
N GLU A 69 -0.18 3.86 11.68
CA GLU A 69 0.22 4.62 12.87
C GLU A 69 0.71 3.69 13.99
N SER A 70 0.00 2.60 14.27
CA SER A 70 0.35 1.67 15.36
C SER A 70 1.72 1.01 15.17
N VAL A 71 2.13 0.78 13.92
CA VAL A 71 3.42 0.15 13.58
C VAL A 71 4.46 1.17 13.08
N LYS A 72 4.14 2.46 13.15
CA LYS A 72 4.98 3.60 12.72
C LYS A 72 5.47 3.44 11.27
N LYS A 73 4.58 3.07 10.35
CA LYS A 73 4.87 2.93 8.92
C LYS A 73 3.95 3.84 8.10
N LYS A 74 4.38 4.21 6.90
CA LYS A 74 3.51 4.91 5.94
C LYS A 74 2.46 3.95 5.39
N GLY A 75 1.25 4.43 5.15
CA GLY A 75 0.23 3.69 4.40
C GLY A 75 0.27 4.12 2.94
N ILE A 76 0.39 3.17 2.02
CA ILE A 76 0.37 3.43 0.57
C ILE A 76 -0.73 2.60 -0.08
N ILE A 77 -1.58 3.24 -0.87
CA ILE A 77 -2.59 2.56 -1.69
C ILE A 77 -2.06 2.49 -3.13
N ALA A 78 -2.06 1.30 -3.70
CA ALA A 78 -1.80 1.08 -5.12
C ALA A 78 -3.13 0.80 -5.82
N TYR A 79 -3.64 1.80 -6.55
CA TYR A 79 -4.81 1.66 -7.41
C TYR A 79 -4.37 1.14 -8.77
N VAL A 80 -4.88 -0.02 -9.15
CA VAL A 80 -4.46 -0.73 -10.36
C VAL A 80 -5.60 -0.80 -11.36
N ASN A 81 -5.36 -0.32 -12.57
CA ASN A 81 -6.27 -0.56 -13.68
C ASN A 81 -5.98 -1.97 -14.23
N GLY A 82 -6.92 -2.89 -14.04
CA GLY A 82 -6.76 -4.28 -14.48
C GLY A 82 -6.67 -4.48 -15.99
N HIS A 83 -7.03 -3.48 -16.79
CA HIS A 83 -7.03 -3.52 -18.26
C HIS A 83 -5.77 -2.85 -18.85
N THR A 84 -5.49 -1.60 -18.48
CA THR A 84 -4.32 -0.85 -18.97
C THR A 84 -3.03 -1.25 -18.26
N LYS A 85 -3.14 -1.91 -17.10
CA LYS A 85 -2.04 -2.25 -16.16
C LYS A 85 -1.36 -1.03 -15.55
N GLU A 86 -1.97 0.15 -15.66
CA GLU A 86 -1.48 1.35 -15.00
C GLU A 86 -1.66 1.24 -13.48
N ILE A 87 -0.68 1.78 -12.74
CA ILE A 87 -0.68 1.78 -11.28
C ILE A 87 -0.53 3.22 -10.79
N LYS A 88 -1.48 3.66 -9.98
CA LYS A 88 -1.44 4.93 -9.27
C LYS A 88 -1.19 4.70 -7.79
N TYR A 89 -0.17 5.35 -7.24
CA TYR A 89 0.16 5.28 -5.83
C TYR A 89 -0.34 6.52 -5.09
N GLU A 90 -0.94 6.32 -3.92
CA GLU A 90 -1.41 7.39 -3.03
C GLU A 90 -0.97 7.10 -1.60
N GLU A 91 -0.31 8.07 -0.95
CA GLU A 91 -0.03 7.98 0.48
C GLU A 91 -1.29 8.32 1.27
N ILE A 92 -1.67 7.43 2.19
CA ILE A 92 -2.79 7.63 3.09
C ILE A 92 -2.30 7.97 4.48
N PHE A 93 -2.81 9.07 5.00
CA PHE A 93 -2.50 9.57 6.32
C PHE A 93 -3.76 10.18 6.93
N ARG A 94 -3.83 10.21 8.25
CA ARG A 94 -4.90 10.91 8.94
C ARG A 94 -4.71 12.41 8.72
N LYS A 95 -5.71 13.08 8.14
CA LYS A 95 -5.76 14.54 8.18
C LYS A 95 -5.93 14.95 9.64
N THR A 96 -4.88 15.49 10.25
CA THR A 96 -4.99 16.26 11.48
C THR A 96 -5.63 17.60 11.13
N GLU A 97 -6.63 18.02 11.91
CA GLU A 97 -7.15 19.37 11.83
C GLU A 97 -5.97 20.34 12.00
N GLY A 98 -5.63 21.09 10.94
CA GLY A 98 -4.58 22.12 10.98
C GLY A 98 -3.51 22.11 9.88
N SER A 99 -3.50 21.20 8.92
CA SER A 99 -2.55 21.28 7.79
C SER A 99 -3.14 22.09 6.62
N PRO A 100 -2.53 23.20 6.17
CA PRO A 100 -2.99 23.92 4.99
C PRO A 100 -2.76 23.08 3.73
N GLY A 101 -3.75 23.10 2.84
CA GLY A 101 -3.69 22.45 1.53
C GLY A 101 -2.95 23.27 0.48
#